data_AF-A0A8T3TAN9-F1
#
_entry.id   AF-A0A8T3TAN9-F1
#
_cell.length_a   1.000
_cell.length_b   1.000
_cell.length_c   1.000
_cell.angle_alpha   90.00
_cell.angle_beta   90.00
_cell.angle_gamma   90.00
#
_symmetry.space_group_name_H-M   'P 1'
#
loop_
_entity.id
_entity.type
_entity.pdbx_description
1 polymer ?
#
loop_
_entity_poly.entity_id
_entity_poly.type
_entity_poly.pdbx_seq_one_letter_code
_entity_poly.pdbx_strand_id
1 'polypeptide(L)'
;TREFGVMHAIGARPERVRRIVTAEGVFLALASVFAAVIPTLGLTAVLGAGLGNLFFSAQLPYRISIPAIVIWTVIALLGSVLATEAAAARASRLTVREALAYL
;
A
#
# COMPACT_ATOMS: atom_id res chain seq x y z
N THR A 1 12.24 -6.90 13.09
CA THR A 1 13.48 -6.32 13.67
C THR A 1 14.65 -7.30 13.65
N ARG A 2 14.48 -8.57 14.01
CA ARG A 2 15.54 -9.60 13.93
C ARG A 2 16.18 -9.74 12.54
N GLU A 3 15.38 -9.79 11.47
CA GLU A 3 15.90 -9.97 10.09
C GLU A 3 16.79 -8.79 9.62
N PHE A 4 16.39 -7.57 9.95
CA PHE A 4 17.19 -6.37 9.67
C PHE A 4 18.49 -6.33 10.49
N GLY A 5 18.44 -6.80 11.75
CA GLY A 5 19.62 -6.96 12.60
C GLY A 5 20.60 -7.99 12.04
N VAL A 6 20.11 -9.13 11.53
CA VAL A 6 20.94 -10.12 10.85
C VAL A 6 21.56 -9.52 9.59
N MET A 7 20.79 -8.85 8.73
CA MET A 7 21.33 -8.18 7.53
C MET A 7 22.46 -7.19 7.87
N HIS A 8 22.33 -6.40 8.93
CA HIS A 8 23.41 -5.51 9.38
C HIS A 8 24.63 -6.28 9.91
N ALA A 9 24.42 -7.39 10.63
CA ALA A 9 25.51 -8.23 11.15
C ALA A 9 26.37 -8.88 10.05
N ILE A 10 25.77 -9.20 8.88
CA ILE A 10 26.49 -9.66 7.68
C ILE A 10 26.99 -8.51 6.79
N GLY A 11 26.96 -7.26 7.26
CA GLY A 11 27.55 -6.10 6.58
C GLY A 11 26.67 -5.47 5.49
N ALA A 12 25.36 -5.68 5.52
CA ALA A 12 24.45 -5.02 4.58
C ALA A 12 24.43 -3.50 4.85
N ARG A 13 24.73 -2.71 3.82
CA ARG A 13 24.66 -1.25 3.88
C ARG A 13 23.21 -0.79 4.12
N PRO A 14 22.96 0.26 4.92
CA PRO A 14 21.62 0.80 5.21
C PRO A 14 20.82 1.15 3.96
N GLU A 15 21.49 1.60 2.91
CA GLU A 15 20.91 1.92 1.61
C GLU A 15 20.22 0.72 0.95
N ARG A 16 20.79 -0.48 1.10
CA ARG A 16 20.25 -1.71 0.51
C ARG A 16 18.97 -2.13 1.22
N VAL A 17 18.95 -2.04 2.54
CA VAL A 17 17.77 -2.30 3.37
C VAL A 17 16.64 -1.32 3.00
N ARG A 18 16.98 -0.04 2.84
CA ARG A 18 16.01 0.99 2.43
C ARG A 18 15.33 0.65 1.11
N ARG A 19 16.12 0.28 0.10
CA ARG A 19 15.62 -0.10 -1.22
C ARG A 19 14.69 -1.31 -1.20
N ILE A 20 14.99 -2.31 -0.36
CA ILE A 20 14.13 -3.50 -0.22
C ILE A 20 12.77 -3.11 0.36
N VAL A 21 12.74 -2.33 1.44
CA VAL A 21 11.48 -1.90 2.09
C VAL A 21 10.63 -1.05 1.15
N THR A 22 11.25 -0.12 0.41
CA THR A 22 10.52 0.68 -0.60
C THR A 22 9.97 -0.20 -1.71
N ALA A 23 10.75 -1.18 -2.21
CA ALA A 23 10.29 -2.10 -3.25
C ALA A 23 9.12 -2.97 -2.78
N GLU A 24 9.17 -3.50 -1.56
CA GLU A 24 8.07 -4.27 -0.97
C GLU A 24 6.80 -3.43 -0.82
N GLY A 25 6.90 -2.19 -0.34
CA GLY A 25 5.71 -1.36 -0.21
C GLY A 25 5.12 -0.94 -1.55
N VAL A 26 5.95 -0.66 -2.57
CA VAL A 26 5.44 -0.42 -3.93
C VAL A 26 4.75 -1.67 -4.48
N PHE A 27 5.35 -2.84 -4.29
CA PHE A 27 4.73 -4.12 -4.69
C PHE A 27 3.39 -4.35 -3.99
N LEU A 28 3.32 -4.10 -2.67
CA LEU A 28 2.10 -4.22 -1.89
C LEU A 28 1.02 -3.23 -2.36
N ALA A 29 1.42 -1.99 -2.71
CA ALA A 29 0.50 -0.98 -3.23
C ALA A 29 -0.08 -1.38 -4.59
N LEU A 30 0.73 -1.95 -5.48
CA LEU A 30 0.23 -2.47 -6.75
C LEU A 30 -0.69 -3.66 -6.52
N ALA A 31 -0.30 -4.61 -5.69
CA ALA A 31 -1.11 -5.76 -5.34
C ALA A 31 -2.47 -5.36 -4.72
N SER A 32 -2.49 -4.32 -3.89
CA SER A 32 -3.73 -3.82 -3.28
C SER A 32 -4.68 -3.19 -4.30
N VAL A 33 -4.16 -2.48 -5.31
CA VAL A 33 -4.98 -1.94 -6.42
C VAL A 33 -5.65 -3.08 -7.19
N PHE A 34 -4.92 -4.16 -7.50
CA PHE A 34 -5.50 -5.34 -8.15
C PHE A 34 -6.54 -6.03 -7.27
N ALA A 35 -6.24 -6.23 -5.98
CA ALA A 35 -7.15 -6.84 -5.03
C ALA A 35 -8.43 -6.00 -4.82
N ALA A 36 -8.33 -4.67 -4.92
CA ALA A 36 -9.45 -3.75 -4.75
C ALA A 36 -10.46 -3.77 -5.91
N VAL A 37 -10.11 -4.30 -7.09
CA VAL A 37 -11.01 -4.37 -8.25
C VAL A 37 -12.26 -5.18 -7.92
N ILE A 38 -12.09 -6.39 -7.39
CA ILE A 38 -13.19 -7.31 -7.08
C ILE A 38 -14.23 -6.69 -6.12
N PRO A 39 -13.85 -6.21 -4.92
CA PRO A 39 -14.81 -5.62 -3.99
C PRO A 39 -15.39 -4.32 -4.56
N THR A 40 -14.62 -3.50 -5.28
CA THR A 40 -15.14 -2.25 -5.86
C THR A 40 -16.24 -2.50 -6.87
N LEU A 41 -16.07 -3.49 -7.76
CA LEU A 41 -17.08 -3.84 -8.75
C LEU A 41 -18.36 -4.35 -8.08
N GLY A 42 -18.20 -5.26 -7.11
CA GLY A 42 -19.32 -5.82 -6.34
C GLY A 42 -20.08 -4.75 -5.54
N LEU A 43 -19.34 -3.90 -4.83
CA LEU A 43 -19.93 -2.82 -4.02
C LEU A 43 -20.66 -1.81 -4.89
N THR A 44 -20.08 -1.43 -6.03
CA THR A 44 -20.70 -0.48 -6.96
C THR A 44 -22.00 -1.04 -7.55
N ALA A 45 -22.05 -2.34 -7.86
CA ALA A 45 -23.27 -2.99 -8.35
C ALA A 45 -24.37 -3.04 -7.28
N VAL A 46 -24.02 -3.45 -6.05
CA VAL A 46 -24.96 -3.54 -4.93
C VAL A 46 -25.50 -2.15 -4.55
N LEU A 47 -24.62 -1.16 -4.42
CA LEU A 47 -25.03 0.21 -4.11
C LEU A 47 -25.83 0.84 -5.25
N GLY A 48 -25.46 0.60 -6.51
CA GLY A 48 -26.21 1.11 -7.66
C GLY A 48 -27.63 0.56 -7.76
N ALA A 49 -27.80 -0.74 -7.50
CA ALA A 49 -29.11 -1.38 -7.45
C ALA A 49 -29.94 -0.91 -6.25
N GLY A 50 -29.33 -0.85 -5.06
CA GLY A 50 -29.99 -0.43 -3.83
C GLY A 50 -30.43 1.03 -3.87
N LEU A 51 -29.49 1.95 -4.17
CA LEU A 51 -29.76 3.38 -4.23
C LEU A 51 -30.68 3.74 -5.40
N GLY A 52 -30.54 3.09 -6.55
CA GLY A 52 -31.43 3.34 -7.70
C GLY A 52 -32.88 2.99 -7.41
N ASN A 53 -33.11 1.85 -6.76
CA ASN A 53 -34.45 1.43 -6.39
C ASN A 53 -35.07 2.35 -5.30
N LEU A 54 -34.25 2.80 -4.34
CA LEU A 54 -34.70 3.68 -3.24
C LEU A 54 -35.03 5.11 -3.69
N PHE A 55 -34.20 5.71 -4.54
CA PHE A 55 -34.31 7.14 -4.87
C PHE A 55 -35.00 7.42 -6.21
N PHE A 56 -34.81 6.56 -7.20
CA PHE A 56 -35.24 6.83 -8.59
C PHE A 56 -36.23 5.79 -9.14
N SER A 57 -36.59 4.77 -8.35
CA SER A 57 -37.40 3.62 -8.78
C SER A 57 -36.87 2.96 -10.07
N ALA A 58 -35.58 3.12 -10.36
CA ALA A 58 -34.91 2.66 -11.56
C ALA A 58 -33.43 2.35 -11.27
N GLN A 59 -32.87 1.32 -11.89
CA GLN A 59 -31.47 0.95 -11.71
C GLN A 59 -30.54 2.05 -12.23
N LEU A 60 -29.59 2.50 -11.39
CA LEU A 60 -28.57 3.45 -11.84
C LEU A 60 -27.65 2.78 -12.88
N PRO A 61 -27.33 3.48 -13.99
CA PRO A 61 -26.41 2.94 -14.98
C PRO A 61 -25.01 2.79 -14.37
N TYR A 62 -24.48 1.57 -14.44
CA TYR A 62 -23.16 1.23 -13.96
C TYR A 62 -22.10 1.94 -14.81
N ARG A 63 -21.48 2.99 -14.27
CA ARG A 63 -20.43 3.76 -14.97
C ARG A 63 -19.13 3.75 -14.19
N ILE A 64 -18.11 3.13 -14.79
CA ILE A 64 -16.74 3.16 -14.29
C ILE A 64 -16.05 4.42 -14.81
N SER A 65 -15.52 5.22 -13.90
CA SER A 65 -14.77 6.43 -14.23
C SER A 65 -13.27 6.13 -14.33
N ILE A 66 -12.73 6.14 -15.55
CA ILE A 66 -11.28 6.05 -15.80
C ILE A 66 -10.47 7.06 -14.97
N PRO A 67 -10.84 8.36 -14.88
CA PRO A 67 -10.06 9.30 -14.08
C PRO A 67 -10.09 8.96 -12.58
N ALA A 68 -11.18 8.39 -12.07
CA ALA A 68 -11.24 7.95 -10.67
C ALA A 68 -10.25 6.81 -10.39
N ILE A 69 -10.12 5.84 -11.31
CA ILE A 69 -9.13 4.76 -11.20
C ILE A 69 -7.71 5.32 -11.17
N VAL A 70 -7.39 6.26 -12.07
CA VAL A 70 -6.05 6.86 -12.17
C VAL A 70 -5.73 7.64 -10.89
N ILE A 71 -6.65 8.50 -10.44
CA ILE A 71 -6.47 9.29 -9.21
C ILE A 71 -6.25 8.37 -8.01
N TRP A 72 -7.07 7.32 -7.86
CA TRP A 72 -6.95 6.39 -6.74
C TRP A 72 -5.63 5.62 -6.75
N THR A 73 -5.20 5.18 -7.94
CA THR A 73 -3.91 4.50 -8.12
C THR A 73 -2.74 5.42 -7.73
N VAL A 74 -2.78 6.69 -8.16
CA VAL A 74 -1.75 7.68 -7.80
C VAL A 74 -1.73 7.93 -6.29
N ILE A 75 -2.89 8.10 -5.66
CA ILE A 75 -2.98 8.30 -4.20
C ILE A 75 -2.43 7.08 -3.45
N ALA A 76 -2.80 5.86 -3.84
CA ALA A 76 -2.32 4.64 -3.22
C ALA A 76 -0.80 4.48 -3.36
N LEU A 77 -0.25 4.79 -4.54
CA LEU A 77 1.18 4.75 -4.81
C LEU A 77 1.93 5.78 -3.94
N LEU A 78 1.47 7.03 -3.92
CA LEU A 78 2.06 8.09 -3.10
C LEU A 78 1.98 7.76 -1.61
N GLY A 79 0.84 7.25 -1.13
CA GLY A 79 0.66 6.82 0.24
C GLY A 79 1.63 5.71 0.64
N SER A 80 1.85 4.73 -0.23
CA SER A 80 2.83 3.67 -0.01
C SER A 80 4.27 4.19 0.02
N VAL A 81 4.64 5.07 -0.91
CA VAL A 81 5.98 5.69 -0.91
C VAL A 81 6.20 6.48 0.38
N LEU A 82 5.23 7.28 0.82
CA LEU A 82 5.34 8.05 2.06
C LEU A 82 5.43 7.16 3.30
N ALA A 83 4.62 6.09 3.35
CA ALA A 83 4.65 5.12 4.46
C ALA A 83 5.98 4.36 4.52
N THR A 84 6.49 3.94 3.36
CA THR A 84 7.76 3.20 3.25
C THR A 84 8.95 4.10 3.55
N GLU A 85 8.98 5.35 3.08
CA GLU A 85 10.01 6.32 3.46
C GLU A 85 10.01 6.59 4.97
N ALA A 86 8.84 6.69 5.61
CA ALA A 86 8.74 6.85 7.05
C ALA A 86 9.18 5.59 7.83
N ALA A 87 8.99 4.39 7.29
CA ALA A 87 9.48 3.15 7.86
C ALA A 87 11.00 2.99 7.64
N ALA A 88 11.47 3.31 6.45
CA ALA A 88 12.87 3.35 6.05
C ALA A 88 13.70 4.30 6.92
N ALA A 89 13.20 5.52 7.15
CA ALA A 89 13.86 6.50 7.99
C ALA A 89 13.93 6.06 9.47
N ARG A 90 12.94 5.29 9.95
CA ARG A 90 12.98 4.65 11.27
C ARG A 90 13.96 3.49 11.31
N ALA A 91 13.99 2.64 10.28
CA ALA A 91 14.90 1.52 10.16
C ALA A 91 16.37 1.94 10.01
N SER A 92 16.66 3.06 9.33
CA SER A 92 18.02 3.60 9.19
C SER A 92 18.55 4.27 10.46
N ARG A 93 17.66 4.65 11.39
CA ARG A 93 18.03 5.23 12.68
C ARG A 93 18.31 4.17 13.75
N LEU A 94 17.93 2.91 13.53
CA LEU A 94 18.36 1.79 14.36
C LEU A 94 19.86 1.57 14.14
N THR A 95 20.65 2.15 15.04
CA THR A 95 22.10 1.98 15.02
C THR A 95 22.46 0.56 15.47
N VAL A 96 23.52 -0.01 14.88
CA VAL A 96 24.08 -1.34 15.19
C VAL A 96 24.21 -1.60 16.69
N ARG A 97 24.43 -0.54 17.48
CA ARG A 97 24.59 -0.57 18.94
C ARG A 97 23.31 -0.99 19.68
N GLU A 98 22.11 -0.67 19.19
CA GLU A 98 20.84 -1.11 19.80
C GLU A 98 20.46 -2.53 19.37
N ALA A 99 20.84 -2.94 18.15
CA ALA A 99 20.60 -4.29 17.67
C ALA A 99 21.44 -5.36 18.40
N LEU A 100 22.64 -4.98 18.87
CA LEU A 100 23.52 -5.84 19.69
C LEU A 100 23.24 -5.78 21.19
N ALA A 101 22.63 -4.70 21.70
CA ALA A 101 22.23 -4.62 23.11
C ALA A 101 21.00 -5.49 23.44
N TYR A 102 20.31 -6.01 22.42
CA TYR A 102 19.17 -6.91 22.52
C TYR A 102 19.50 -8.37 22.16
N LEU A 103 20.79 -8.72 22.11
CA LEU A 103 21.31 -10.09 22.00
C LEU A 103 21.48 -10.70 23.39
#